data_AF-A0AA40DXT6-F1
#
_entry.id   AF-A0AA40DXT6-F1
#
_cell.length_a   1.000
_cell.length_b   1.000
_cell.length_c   1.000
_cell.angle_alpha   90.00
_cell.angle_beta   90.00
_cell.angle_gamma   90.00
#
_symmetry.space_group_name_H-M   'P 1'
#
loop_
_entity.id
_entity.type
_entity.pdbx_description
1 polymer ?
#
loop_
_entity_poly.entity_id
_entity_poly.type
_entity_poly.pdbx_seq_one_letter_code
_entity_poly.pdbx_strand_id
1 'polypeptide(L)'
;MEERVQSLGYEAYTIGIVCALEFEMSAVRYMLDKEHARLPRKLGDSSLYVLGELSGHNVVLASLPGSQGKGAAAAVAKDMARTFPSIELRLMVGIGGGVPSGKNDIRLGDVVVSVPDGEHGGVVQYDLGKNTDDGFVMKGFLWPPPEILRSAVGIMRSDHRVSQNKIPEFLSAMFQKSDDLRVSYQRPVEPDELFQLEYRHVPNQATCQLCDKTKRVQRLLREPTPKIHYGLIASGDQVMRSAPNTAEMDGRVVGDVLCFEMEAAGMATQYSCIAVRGVSDYADSHKNDAWQHYAAAAAAGCAKELLSYVDLLQPSTTTAAVGQHGFDSSMGNRPAAQHIFRGQGVQNSGSGNVSIGKDLNIGRIDSW
;
A
#
# COMPACT_ATOMS: atom_id res chain seq x y z
N MET A 1 -5.50 12.72 37.86
CA MET A 1 -5.51 13.62 36.68
C MET A 1 -5.86 12.71 35.51
N GLU A 2 -7.13 12.64 35.12
CA GLU A 2 -7.54 11.83 33.97
C GLU A 2 -7.02 12.51 32.71
N GLU A 3 -6.11 11.86 32.00
CA GLU A 3 -5.78 12.22 30.62
C GLU A 3 -7.08 12.15 29.81
N ARG A 4 -7.60 13.31 29.39
CA ARG A 4 -8.66 13.34 28.38
C ARG A 4 -8.07 12.73 27.12
N VAL A 5 -8.42 11.48 26.82
CA VAL A 5 -8.14 10.88 25.52
C VAL A 5 -8.87 11.74 24.49
N GLN A 6 -8.13 12.61 23.82
CA GLN A 6 -8.64 13.40 22.72
C GLN A 6 -9.07 12.42 21.62
N SER A 7 -10.38 12.32 21.36
CA SER A 7 -10.86 11.43 20.32
C SER A 7 -10.53 12.04 18.95
N LEU A 8 -9.75 11.30 18.16
CA LEU A 8 -9.40 11.70 16.79
C LEU A 8 -10.61 11.48 15.88
N GLY A 9 -10.98 12.50 15.11
CA GLY A 9 -12.03 12.39 14.09
C GLY A 9 -11.54 11.76 12.78
N TYR A 10 -12.43 11.54 11.82
CA TYR A 10 -12.09 10.95 10.51
C TYR A 10 -10.99 11.74 9.77
N GLU A 11 -11.00 13.06 9.89
CA GLU A 11 -10.05 13.98 9.24
C GLU A 11 -8.61 13.85 9.76
N ALA A 12 -8.41 13.19 10.89
CA ALA A 12 -7.10 13.04 11.50
C ALA A 12 -6.25 11.95 10.83
N TYR A 13 -6.85 11.09 10.00
CA TYR A 13 -6.19 9.93 9.41
C TYR A 13 -5.78 10.21 7.97
N THR A 14 -4.49 10.11 7.68
CA THR A 14 -3.88 10.53 6.41
C THR A 14 -3.35 9.36 5.58
N ILE A 15 -3.27 8.16 6.18
CA ILE A 15 -2.72 6.97 5.53
C ILE A 15 -3.73 5.82 5.61
N GLY A 16 -4.02 5.23 4.45
CA GLY A 16 -4.80 4.00 4.33
C GLY A 16 -3.91 2.78 4.12
N ILE A 17 -4.15 1.70 4.86
CA ILE A 17 -3.47 0.42 4.69
C ILE A 17 -4.52 -0.64 4.42
N VAL A 18 -4.44 -1.29 3.26
CA VAL A 18 -5.34 -2.36 2.85
C VAL A 18 -4.57 -3.68 2.86
N CYS A 19 -5.17 -4.70 3.46
CA CYS A 19 -4.67 -6.08 3.49
C CYS A 19 -5.71 -7.00 2.86
N ALA A 20 -5.27 -8.06 2.16
CA ALA A 20 -6.19 -8.99 1.51
C ALA A 20 -6.84 -9.94 2.53
N LEU A 21 -6.05 -10.41 3.49
CA LEU A 21 -6.41 -11.46 4.44
C LEU A 21 -6.36 -10.96 5.89
N GLU A 22 -7.11 -11.64 6.76
CA GLU A 22 -7.22 -11.28 8.18
C GLU A 22 -5.90 -11.37 8.95
N PHE A 23 -5.05 -12.37 8.66
CA PHE A 23 -3.75 -12.50 9.32
C PHE A 23 -2.74 -11.47 8.80
N GLU A 24 -2.87 -11.01 7.56
CA GLU A 24 -2.09 -9.88 7.03
C GLU A 24 -2.46 -8.58 7.76
N MET A 25 -3.77 -8.30 7.87
CA MET A 25 -4.25 -7.15 8.65
C MET A 25 -3.82 -7.24 10.11
N SER A 26 -3.87 -8.44 10.69
CA SER A 26 -3.42 -8.68 12.06
C SER A 26 -1.93 -8.37 12.22
N ALA A 27 -1.07 -8.79 11.28
CA ALA A 27 0.36 -8.45 11.29
C ALA A 27 0.58 -6.92 11.31
N VAL A 28 -0.12 -6.16 10.46
CA VAL A 28 -0.03 -4.68 10.47
C VAL A 28 -0.57 -4.11 11.77
N ARG A 29 -1.69 -4.61 12.28
CA ARG A 29 -2.28 -4.17 13.54
C ARG A 29 -1.33 -4.37 14.71
N TYR A 30 -0.59 -5.49 14.75
CA TYR A 30 0.40 -5.75 15.78
C TYR A 30 1.66 -4.88 15.65
N MET A 31 1.89 -4.26 14.50
CA MET A 31 2.96 -3.28 14.30
C MET A 31 2.59 -1.87 14.74
N LEU A 32 1.31 -1.57 15.01
CA LEU A 32 0.89 -0.27 15.52
C LEU A 32 1.65 0.11 16.80
N ASP A 33 2.02 1.39 16.85
CA ASP A 33 2.58 2.02 18.06
C ASP A 33 1.46 2.24 19.08
N LYS A 34 0.28 2.64 18.59
CA LYS A 34 -0.92 2.85 19.39
C LYS A 34 -2.16 2.45 18.60
N GLU A 35 -3.09 1.72 19.22
CA GLU A 35 -4.43 1.52 18.65
C GLU A 35 -5.38 2.62 19.15
N HIS A 36 -6.16 3.19 18.25
CA HIS A 36 -7.13 4.25 18.54
C HIS A 36 -8.55 3.69 18.74
N ALA A 37 -9.40 4.46 19.42
CA ALA A 37 -10.80 4.11 19.58
C ALA A 37 -11.51 4.07 18.21
N ARG A 38 -12.43 3.11 18.04
CA ARG A 38 -13.22 2.97 16.82
C ARG A 38 -14.12 4.18 16.62
N LEU A 39 -14.24 4.61 15.37
CA LEU A 39 -15.24 5.59 14.96
C LEU A 39 -16.55 4.92 14.51
N PRO A 40 -17.71 5.60 14.62
CA PRO A 40 -18.96 5.10 14.09
C PRO A 40 -18.87 4.78 12.58
N ARG A 41 -19.72 3.88 12.10
CA ARG A 41 -19.79 3.63 10.66
C ARG A 41 -20.49 4.77 9.94
N LYS A 42 -20.01 5.13 8.74
CA LYS A 42 -20.72 6.06 7.85
C LYS A 42 -21.72 5.31 6.97
N LEU A 43 -22.85 5.96 6.67
CA LEU A 43 -23.89 5.37 5.84
C LEU A 43 -23.35 5.04 4.44
N GLY A 44 -23.67 3.85 3.96
CA GLY A 44 -23.25 3.34 2.66
C GLY A 44 -21.83 2.78 2.63
N ASP A 45 -21.06 2.84 3.71
CA ASP A 45 -19.75 2.17 3.83
C ASP A 45 -19.93 0.82 4.54
N SER A 46 -19.63 -0.28 3.83
CA SER A 46 -19.74 -1.64 4.36
C SER A 46 -18.47 -2.11 5.07
N SER A 47 -17.35 -1.40 4.89
CA SER A 47 -16.04 -1.76 5.41
C SER A 47 -15.94 -1.46 6.91
N LEU A 48 -15.10 -2.25 7.60
CA LEU A 48 -14.74 -2.04 9.00
C LEU A 48 -13.27 -1.69 9.09
N TYR A 49 -12.95 -0.77 10.00
CA TYR A 49 -11.62 -0.21 10.12
C TYR A 49 -11.03 -0.42 11.51
N VAL A 50 -9.74 -0.71 11.54
CA VAL A 50 -8.89 -0.54 12.73
C VAL A 50 -8.15 0.77 12.56
N LEU A 51 -8.11 1.56 13.63
CA LEU A 51 -7.51 2.89 13.63
C LEU A 51 -6.30 2.87 14.57
N GLY A 52 -5.23 3.57 14.20
CA GLY A 52 -4.05 3.63 15.06
C GLY A 52 -3.00 4.60 14.58
N GLU A 53 -1.85 4.52 15.25
CA GLU A 53 -0.63 5.23 14.94
C GLU A 53 0.44 4.23 14.49
N LEU A 54 1.13 4.53 13.39
CA LEU A 54 2.23 3.73 12.86
C LEU A 54 3.36 4.66 12.38
N SER A 55 4.51 4.59 13.05
CA SER A 55 5.66 5.46 12.80
C SER A 55 5.31 6.95 12.89
N GLY A 56 4.46 7.33 13.85
CA GLY A 56 3.98 8.71 14.05
C GLY A 56 2.81 9.13 13.17
N HIS A 57 2.36 8.29 12.21
CA HIS A 57 1.26 8.60 11.31
C HIS A 57 -0.06 8.00 11.78
N ASN A 58 -1.15 8.76 11.67
CA ASN A 58 -2.50 8.24 11.89
C ASN A 58 -2.95 7.39 10.69
N VAL A 59 -3.10 6.08 10.92
CA VAL A 59 -3.40 5.08 9.89
C VAL A 59 -4.81 4.49 10.03
N VAL A 60 -5.41 4.16 8.90
CA VAL A 60 -6.65 3.38 8.79
C VAL A 60 -6.32 2.03 8.17
N LEU A 61 -6.61 0.94 8.88
CA LEU A 61 -6.42 -0.42 8.40
C LEU A 61 -7.76 -1.02 7.98
N ALA A 62 -7.80 -1.67 6.83
CA ALA A 62 -8.94 -2.47 6.38
C ALA A 62 -8.48 -3.82 5.80
N SER A 63 -9.29 -4.86 6.02
CA SER A 63 -9.19 -6.12 5.29
C SER A 63 -10.28 -6.21 4.22
N LEU A 64 -10.07 -7.02 3.19
CA LEU A 64 -11.09 -7.24 2.17
C LEU A 64 -12.24 -8.10 2.72
N PRO A 65 -13.51 -7.76 2.43
CA PRO A 65 -14.65 -8.57 2.86
C PRO A 65 -14.80 -9.80 1.95
N GLY A 66 -14.55 -10.99 2.51
CA GLY A 66 -14.78 -12.26 1.82
C GLY A 66 -13.63 -12.66 0.88
N SER A 67 -13.88 -12.68 -0.43
CA SER A 67 -12.94 -13.17 -1.45
C SER A 67 -11.87 -12.14 -1.84
N GLN A 68 -10.64 -12.62 -1.99
CA GLN A 68 -9.49 -11.90 -2.54
C GLN A 68 -9.74 -11.37 -3.97
N GLY A 69 -8.88 -10.46 -4.41
CA GLY A 69 -8.88 -9.95 -5.79
C GLY A 69 -9.02 -8.43 -5.95
N LYS A 70 -8.71 -7.96 -7.15
CA LYS A 70 -8.64 -6.54 -7.52
C LYS A 70 -9.94 -5.76 -7.26
N GLY A 71 -11.10 -6.37 -7.55
CA GLY A 71 -12.40 -5.71 -7.40
C GLY A 71 -12.75 -5.39 -5.94
N ALA A 72 -12.49 -6.31 -5.03
CA ALA A 72 -12.69 -6.11 -3.59
C ALA A 72 -11.73 -5.03 -3.06
N ALA A 73 -10.45 -5.06 -3.48
CA ALA A 73 -9.46 -4.06 -3.11
C ALA A 73 -9.85 -2.65 -3.55
N ALA A 74 -10.33 -2.49 -4.79
CA ALA A 74 -10.83 -1.21 -5.28
C ALA A 74 -12.05 -0.70 -4.49
N ALA A 75 -12.99 -1.58 -4.14
CA ALA A 75 -14.18 -1.22 -3.37
C ALA A 75 -13.82 -0.72 -1.97
N VAL A 76 -12.97 -1.45 -1.24
CA VAL A 76 -12.49 -1.05 0.09
C VAL A 76 -11.71 0.26 0.03
N ALA A 77 -10.82 0.43 -0.95
CA ALA A 77 -10.06 1.67 -1.09
C ALA A 77 -10.96 2.89 -1.34
N LYS A 78 -12.03 2.72 -2.13
CA LYS A 78 -13.02 3.76 -2.40
C LYS A 78 -13.87 4.09 -1.16
N ASP A 79 -14.31 3.08 -0.43
CA ASP A 79 -15.04 3.26 0.83
C ASP A 79 -14.18 3.97 1.88
N MET A 80 -12.93 3.54 2.01
CA MET A 80 -11.95 4.15 2.91
C MET A 80 -11.72 5.64 2.56
N ALA A 81 -11.52 5.96 1.28
CA ALA A 81 -11.34 7.34 0.82
C ALA A 81 -12.58 8.21 1.07
N ARG A 82 -13.79 7.65 0.98
CA ARG A 82 -15.04 8.37 1.27
C ARG A 82 -15.23 8.60 2.76
N THR A 83 -14.82 7.64 3.60
CA THR A 83 -15.00 7.74 5.06
C THR A 83 -13.95 8.64 5.70
N PHE A 84 -12.70 8.56 5.23
CA PHE A 84 -11.55 9.32 5.72
C PHE A 84 -11.00 10.21 4.59
N PRO A 85 -11.53 11.43 4.43
CA PRO A 85 -11.24 12.25 3.27
C PRO A 85 -9.82 12.85 3.29
N SER A 86 -9.14 12.86 4.43
CA SER A 86 -7.73 13.28 4.55
C SER A 86 -6.72 12.22 4.10
N ILE A 87 -7.14 11.01 3.65
CA ILE A 87 -6.20 9.98 3.21
C ILE A 87 -5.56 10.37 1.87
N GLU A 88 -4.27 10.68 1.93
CA GLU A 88 -3.42 11.00 0.79
C GLU A 88 -2.56 9.82 0.37
N LEU A 89 -2.05 9.04 1.33
CA LEU A 89 -1.16 7.90 1.06
C LEU A 89 -1.88 6.58 1.27
N ARG A 90 -1.61 5.61 0.40
CA ARG A 90 -2.20 4.28 0.47
C ARG A 90 -1.14 3.20 0.29
N LEU A 91 -1.18 2.20 1.17
CA LEU A 91 -0.33 1.02 1.12
C LEU A 91 -1.21 -0.21 0.91
N MET A 92 -0.75 -1.13 0.07
CA MET A 92 -1.28 -2.49 0.00
C MET A 92 -0.24 -3.42 0.64
N VAL A 93 -0.55 -3.98 1.80
CA VAL A 93 0.40 -4.78 2.60
C VAL A 93 -0.13 -6.21 2.72
N GLY A 94 0.74 -7.19 2.50
CA GLY A 94 0.37 -8.59 2.66
C GLY A 94 1.45 -9.53 2.15
N ILE A 95 1.06 -10.74 1.78
CA ILE A 95 1.95 -11.75 1.22
C ILE A 95 1.87 -11.78 -0.31
N GLY A 96 2.86 -12.42 -0.94
CA GLY A 96 2.88 -12.72 -2.36
C GLY A 96 3.86 -13.86 -2.68
N GLY A 97 3.78 -14.34 -3.92
CA GLY A 97 4.67 -15.38 -4.44
C GLY A 97 5.93 -14.76 -5.04
N GLY A 98 7.11 -15.11 -4.52
CA GLY A 98 8.39 -14.58 -4.98
C GLY A 98 8.84 -15.19 -6.31
N VAL A 99 9.63 -14.43 -7.08
CA VAL A 99 10.21 -14.85 -8.37
C VAL A 99 11.74 -14.75 -8.31
N PRO A 100 12.43 -15.77 -7.79
CA PRO A 100 13.89 -15.75 -7.71
C PRO A 100 14.53 -15.77 -9.10
N SER A 101 15.62 -15.04 -9.28
CA SER A 101 16.41 -15.03 -10.51
C SER A 101 17.90 -14.96 -10.21
N GLY A 102 18.75 -15.11 -11.24
CA GLY A 102 20.20 -14.94 -11.08
C GLY A 102 20.60 -13.54 -10.62
N LYS A 103 19.75 -12.52 -10.85
CA LYS A 103 19.96 -11.14 -10.39
C LYS A 103 19.38 -10.90 -9.00
N ASN A 104 18.24 -11.52 -8.69
CA ASN A 104 17.49 -11.30 -7.46
C ASN A 104 17.33 -12.63 -6.70
N ASP A 105 18.20 -12.86 -5.70
CA ASP A 105 18.11 -14.00 -4.78
C ASP A 105 17.00 -13.77 -3.74
N ILE A 106 15.76 -13.84 -4.22
CA ILE A 106 14.54 -13.73 -3.42
C ILE A 106 14.32 -15.04 -2.66
N ARG A 107 14.04 -14.92 -1.36
CA ARG A 107 13.84 -16.04 -0.45
C ARG A 107 12.55 -15.92 0.33
N LEU A 108 12.05 -17.05 0.84
CA LEU A 108 10.90 -17.04 1.74
C LEU A 108 11.18 -16.15 2.97
N GLY A 109 10.21 -15.32 3.33
CA GLY A 109 10.32 -14.31 4.38
C GLY A 109 10.98 -12.99 3.95
N ASP A 110 11.53 -12.89 2.73
CA ASP A 110 11.93 -11.58 2.17
C ASP A 110 10.71 -10.71 1.88
N VAL A 111 10.95 -9.42 1.63
CA VAL A 111 9.92 -8.45 1.28
C VAL A 111 10.22 -7.85 -0.08
N VAL A 112 9.19 -7.68 -0.92
CA VAL A 112 9.24 -6.95 -2.18
C VAL A 112 8.43 -5.66 -2.03
N VAL A 113 9.04 -4.52 -2.35
CA VAL A 113 8.39 -3.20 -2.40
C VAL A 113 8.24 -2.78 -3.85
N SER A 114 7.00 -2.46 -4.26
CA SER A 114 6.72 -2.05 -5.63
C SER A 114 7.36 -0.70 -5.94
N VAL A 115 8.28 -0.66 -6.90
CA VAL A 115 8.87 0.59 -7.42
C VAL A 115 8.83 0.62 -8.95
N PRO A 116 8.67 1.79 -9.58
CA PRO A 116 8.69 1.89 -11.04
C PRO A 116 9.97 1.32 -11.64
N ASP A 117 9.84 0.60 -12.75
CA ASP A 117 10.94 0.10 -13.57
C ASP A 117 10.52 0.07 -15.04
N GLY A 118 11.40 0.55 -15.93
CA GLY A 118 11.11 0.75 -17.34
C GLY A 118 9.83 1.55 -17.58
N GLU A 119 8.86 0.92 -18.24
CA GLU A 119 7.57 1.54 -18.61
C GLU A 119 6.48 1.33 -17.55
N HIS A 120 6.78 0.59 -16.47
CA HIS A 120 5.79 0.18 -15.47
C HIS A 120 5.87 1.01 -14.19
N GLY A 121 4.71 1.32 -13.62
CA GLY A 121 4.60 2.12 -12.39
C GLY A 121 5.02 1.40 -11.10
N GLY A 122 5.45 0.13 -11.17
CA GLY A 122 5.84 -0.69 -10.03
C GLY A 122 4.87 -1.82 -9.71
N VAL A 123 3.60 -1.65 -10.08
CA VAL A 123 2.62 -2.74 -10.16
C VAL A 123 2.26 -2.93 -11.64
N VAL A 124 2.19 -4.19 -12.09
CA VAL A 124 1.84 -4.56 -13.47
C VAL A 124 0.63 -5.46 -13.46
N GLN A 125 -0.45 -5.09 -14.14
CA GLN A 125 -1.59 -5.98 -14.31
C GLN A 125 -1.34 -6.95 -15.47
N TYR A 126 -0.74 -8.10 -15.18
CA TYR A 126 -0.28 -9.05 -16.22
C TYR A 126 -1.44 -9.78 -16.93
N ASP A 127 -2.63 -9.80 -16.34
CA ASP A 127 -3.82 -10.47 -16.88
C ASP A 127 -4.76 -9.54 -17.68
N LEU A 128 -4.44 -8.24 -17.75
CA LEU A 128 -5.21 -7.27 -18.54
C LEU A 128 -4.60 -7.10 -19.91
N GLY A 129 -5.32 -7.54 -20.93
CA GLY A 129 -4.81 -7.47 -22.29
C GLY A 129 -5.78 -7.97 -23.34
N LYS A 130 -5.26 -8.11 -24.56
CA LYS A 130 -5.99 -8.63 -25.70
C LYS A 130 -5.31 -9.91 -26.17
N ASN A 131 -6.08 -10.99 -26.29
CA ASN A 131 -5.65 -12.16 -27.04
C ASN A 131 -5.70 -11.83 -28.54
N THR A 132 -4.58 -12.03 -29.23
CA THR A 132 -4.42 -11.87 -30.67
C THR A 132 -3.89 -13.16 -31.28
N ASP A 133 -3.92 -13.28 -32.60
CA ASP A 133 -3.36 -14.44 -33.31
C ASP A 133 -1.84 -14.58 -33.06
N ASP A 134 -1.16 -13.46 -32.76
CA ASP A 134 0.28 -13.40 -32.44
C ASP A 134 0.58 -13.52 -30.94
N GLY A 135 -0.45 -13.77 -30.11
CA GLY A 135 -0.31 -13.93 -28.66
C GLY A 135 -1.04 -12.86 -27.83
N PHE A 136 -0.72 -12.81 -26.54
CA PHE A 136 -1.33 -11.88 -25.59
C PHE A 136 -0.60 -10.54 -25.56
N VAL A 137 -1.34 -9.45 -25.76
CA VAL A 137 -0.81 -8.08 -25.67
C VAL A 137 -1.36 -7.41 -24.43
N MET A 138 -0.49 -7.05 -23.49
CA MET A 138 -0.87 -6.34 -22.26
C MET A 138 -1.48 -4.97 -22.58
N LYS A 139 -2.42 -4.54 -21.72
CA LYS A 139 -3.13 -3.27 -21.82
C LYS A 139 -3.27 -2.62 -20.46
N GLY A 140 -3.55 -1.31 -20.52
CA GLY A 140 -3.79 -0.49 -19.34
C GLY A 140 -2.50 0.15 -18.85
N PHE A 141 -2.67 1.01 -17.86
CA PHE A 141 -1.59 1.64 -17.13
C PHE A 141 -2.04 1.76 -15.67
N LEU A 142 -1.13 1.51 -14.75
CA LEU A 142 -1.38 1.63 -13.32
C LEU A 142 -0.57 2.78 -12.78
N TRP A 143 -1.19 3.57 -11.88
CA TRP A 143 -0.53 4.72 -11.31
C TRP A 143 0.68 4.28 -10.47
N PRO A 144 1.84 4.93 -10.63
CA PRO A 144 2.98 4.64 -9.78
C PRO A 144 2.69 5.05 -8.33
N PRO A 145 3.46 4.52 -7.36
CA PRO A 145 3.44 5.00 -5.99
C PRO A 145 3.61 6.54 -5.93
N PRO A 146 2.93 7.21 -4.99
CA PRO A 146 3.11 8.64 -4.73
C PRO A 146 4.59 9.03 -4.64
N GLU A 147 4.95 10.20 -5.14
CA GLU A 147 6.34 10.67 -5.20
C GLU A 147 7.03 10.63 -3.84
N ILE A 148 6.34 11.05 -2.77
CA ILE A 148 6.88 11.02 -1.41
C ILE A 148 7.27 9.61 -0.95
N LEU A 149 6.48 8.58 -1.30
CA LEU A 149 6.81 7.19 -0.98
C LEU A 149 7.98 6.68 -1.83
N ARG A 150 8.11 7.12 -3.09
CA ARG A 150 9.27 6.80 -3.94
C ARG A 150 10.56 7.44 -3.40
N SER A 151 10.49 8.69 -2.95
CA SER A 151 11.62 9.38 -2.32
C SER A 151 12.01 8.72 -1.00
N ALA A 152 11.03 8.35 -0.17
CA ALA A 152 11.25 7.60 1.07
C ALA A 152 11.95 6.26 0.81
N VAL A 153 11.52 5.50 -0.21
CA VAL A 153 12.22 4.27 -0.65
C VAL A 153 13.66 4.58 -1.09
N GLY A 154 13.90 5.68 -1.79
CA GLY A 154 15.24 6.10 -2.21
C GLY A 154 16.20 6.30 -1.02
N ILE A 155 15.74 6.99 0.02
CA ILE A 155 16.51 7.21 1.26
C ILE A 155 16.68 5.90 2.02
N MET A 156 15.61 5.12 2.22
CA MET A 156 15.65 3.82 2.90
C MET A 156 16.64 2.87 2.24
N ARG A 157 16.67 2.81 0.90
CA ARG A 157 17.67 2.03 0.13
C ARG A 157 19.10 2.53 0.33
N SER A 158 19.29 3.83 0.51
CA SER A 158 20.60 4.42 0.77
C SER A 158 21.11 3.97 2.15
N ASP A 159 20.27 4.08 3.17
CA ASP A 159 20.60 3.72 4.54
C ASP A 159 20.92 2.22 4.67
N HIS A 160 20.17 1.36 3.96
CA HIS A 160 20.45 -0.08 3.92
C HIS A 160 21.79 -0.48 3.26
N ARG A 161 22.54 0.46 2.67
CA ARG A 161 23.91 0.22 2.21
C ARG A 161 24.93 0.29 3.36
N VAL A 162 24.59 0.96 4.45
CA VAL A 162 25.47 1.20 5.60
C VAL A 162 24.96 0.57 6.90
N SER A 163 23.66 0.32 7.00
CA SER A 163 23.02 -0.34 8.15
C SER A 163 22.10 -1.48 7.71
N GLN A 164 21.75 -2.36 8.65
CA GLN A 164 20.70 -3.36 8.42
C GLN A 164 19.32 -2.70 8.35
N ASN A 165 18.37 -3.36 7.69
CA ASN A 165 16.96 -2.95 7.76
C ASN A 165 16.39 -3.23 9.16
N LYS A 166 15.29 -2.54 9.50
CA LYS A 166 14.68 -2.59 10.84
C LYS A 166 13.64 -3.69 11.00
N ILE A 167 13.40 -4.52 9.99
CA ILE A 167 12.43 -5.62 10.07
C ILE A 167 12.72 -6.55 11.27
N PRO A 168 13.96 -7.02 11.52
CA PRO A 168 14.24 -7.88 12.67
C PRO A 168 13.94 -7.21 14.01
N GLU A 169 14.21 -5.91 14.14
CA GLU A 169 13.91 -5.12 15.34
C GLU A 169 12.39 -5.06 15.58
N PHE A 170 11.62 -4.72 14.55
CA PHE A 170 10.16 -4.63 14.65
C PHE A 170 9.50 -5.98 14.91
N LEU A 171 9.99 -7.07 14.30
CA LEU A 171 9.52 -8.42 14.59
C LEU A 171 9.80 -8.80 16.05
N SER A 172 11.01 -8.53 16.55
CA SER A 172 11.36 -8.78 17.95
C SER A 172 10.43 -8.01 18.90
N ALA A 173 10.18 -6.72 18.63
CA ALA A 173 9.26 -5.90 19.43
C ALA A 173 7.81 -6.43 19.36
N MET A 174 7.36 -6.89 18.20
CA MET A 174 6.04 -7.51 18.03
C MET A 174 5.91 -8.79 18.89
N PHE A 175 6.92 -9.67 18.88
CA PHE A 175 6.89 -10.92 19.63
C PHE A 175 6.94 -10.73 21.15
N GLN A 176 7.45 -9.59 21.63
CA GLN A 176 7.44 -9.24 23.05
C GLN A 176 6.05 -8.83 23.56
N LYS A 177 5.09 -8.53 22.68
CA LYS A 177 3.73 -8.12 23.09
C LYS A 177 2.91 -9.28 23.66
N SER A 178 3.11 -10.52 23.20
CA SER A 178 2.44 -11.73 23.70
C SER A 178 3.09 -13.00 23.16
N ASP A 179 3.10 -14.08 23.96
CA ASP A 179 3.57 -15.40 23.55
C ASP A 179 2.78 -15.98 22.37
N ASP A 180 1.47 -15.75 22.30
CA ASP A 180 0.62 -16.23 21.19
C ASP A 180 1.08 -15.63 19.85
N LEU A 181 1.45 -14.34 19.84
CA LEU A 181 1.96 -13.67 18.64
C LEU A 181 3.29 -14.27 18.19
N ARG A 182 4.17 -14.56 19.15
CA ARG A 182 5.44 -15.23 18.87
C ARG A 182 5.19 -16.59 18.25
N VAL A 183 4.29 -17.41 18.80
CA VAL A 183 3.97 -18.72 18.25
C VAL A 183 3.39 -18.62 16.82
N SER A 184 2.50 -17.65 16.57
CA SER A 184 1.84 -17.53 15.26
C SER A 184 2.70 -16.90 14.17
N TYR A 185 3.54 -15.92 14.49
CA TYR A 185 4.26 -15.10 13.49
C TYR A 185 5.77 -15.27 13.50
N GLN A 186 6.34 -16.10 14.39
CA GLN A 186 7.75 -16.44 14.32
C GLN A 186 8.10 -17.13 12.99
N ARG A 187 9.38 -17.07 12.65
CA ARG A 187 9.90 -17.78 11.48
C ARG A 187 9.59 -19.28 11.61
N PRO A 188 9.02 -19.92 10.58
CA PRO A 188 8.69 -21.33 10.63
C PRO A 188 9.96 -22.21 10.72
N VAL A 189 9.77 -23.46 11.15
CA VAL A 189 10.84 -24.47 11.18
C VAL A 189 11.11 -25.04 9.80
N GLU A 190 10.13 -24.95 8.91
CA GLU A 190 10.21 -25.33 7.51
C GLU A 190 11.31 -24.53 6.82
N PRO A 191 12.27 -25.20 6.15
CA PRO A 191 13.35 -24.51 5.48
C PRO A 191 12.85 -23.75 4.24
N ASP A 192 13.65 -22.77 3.85
CA ASP A 192 13.50 -22.08 2.57
C ASP A 192 14.02 -22.98 1.44
N GLU A 193 13.10 -23.61 0.70
CA GLU A 193 13.40 -24.56 -0.37
C GLU A 193 12.94 -24.02 -1.72
N LEU A 194 13.90 -23.77 -2.61
CA LEU A 194 13.66 -23.48 -4.02
C LEU A 194 14.01 -24.72 -4.84
N PHE A 195 13.11 -25.13 -5.73
CA PHE A 195 13.32 -26.26 -6.64
C PHE A 195 13.67 -25.79 -8.05
N GLN A 196 14.28 -26.67 -8.84
CA GLN A 196 14.54 -26.43 -10.26
C GLN A 196 13.22 -26.15 -11.01
N LEU A 197 13.26 -25.25 -11.99
CA LEU A 197 12.09 -24.75 -12.72
C LEU A 197 11.24 -25.87 -13.35
N GLU A 198 11.91 -26.90 -13.87
CA GLU A 198 11.27 -28.02 -14.56
C GLU A 198 10.75 -29.10 -13.60
N TYR A 199 11.19 -29.07 -12.34
CA TYR A 199 10.71 -30.01 -11.34
C TYR A 199 9.31 -29.60 -10.89
N ARG A 200 8.37 -30.53 -10.96
CA ARG A 200 6.99 -30.30 -10.52
C ARG A 200 6.77 -30.88 -9.14
N HIS A 201 5.99 -30.14 -8.36
CA HIS A 201 5.55 -30.58 -7.06
C HIS A 201 4.78 -31.91 -7.16
N VAL A 202 4.92 -32.74 -6.13
CA VAL A 202 4.27 -34.05 -6.08
C VAL A 202 2.75 -33.85 -6.04
N PRO A 203 1.97 -34.47 -6.97
CA PRO A 203 0.52 -34.30 -7.01
C PRO A 203 -0.16 -34.66 -5.68
N ASN A 204 -1.22 -33.91 -5.34
CA ASN A 204 -2.04 -34.11 -4.15
C ASN A 204 -1.32 -33.99 -2.79
N GLN A 205 -0.11 -33.42 -2.76
CA GLN A 205 0.59 -33.13 -1.52
C GLN A 205 0.45 -31.66 -1.14
N ALA A 206 0.17 -31.39 0.14
CA ALA A 206 0.07 -30.01 0.64
C ALA A 206 1.44 -29.36 0.91
N THR A 207 2.50 -30.16 1.02
CA THR A 207 3.85 -29.68 1.38
C THR A 207 4.93 -30.39 0.58
N CYS A 208 6.11 -29.79 0.49
CA CYS A 208 7.27 -30.34 -0.23
C CYS A 208 7.99 -31.48 0.52
N GLN A 209 7.40 -32.08 1.56
CA GLN A 209 8.04 -33.14 2.34
C GLN A 209 8.39 -34.37 1.48
N LEU A 210 7.53 -34.71 0.52
CA LEU A 210 7.74 -35.84 -0.40
C LEU A 210 8.43 -35.46 -1.72
N CYS A 211 8.82 -34.20 -1.88
CA CYS A 211 9.58 -33.77 -3.06
C CYS A 211 11.00 -34.32 -3.05
N ASP A 212 11.54 -34.56 -4.25
CA ASP A 212 12.91 -34.98 -4.45
C ASP A 212 13.88 -33.84 -4.11
N LYS A 213 14.51 -33.96 -2.94
CA LYS A 213 15.40 -32.92 -2.43
C LYS A 213 16.68 -32.77 -3.26
N THR A 214 17.01 -33.71 -4.15
CA THR A 214 18.12 -33.58 -5.10
C THR A 214 17.82 -32.54 -6.21
N LYS A 215 16.55 -32.18 -6.40
CA LYS A 215 16.09 -31.15 -7.33
C LYS A 215 16.06 -29.75 -6.74
N ARG A 216 16.53 -29.57 -5.49
CA ARG A 216 16.67 -28.24 -4.89
C ARG A 216 17.78 -27.44 -5.60
N VAL A 217 17.54 -26.15 -5.78
CA VAL A 217 18.56 -25.22 -6.26
C VAL A 217 19.56 -24.96 -5.13
N GLN A 218 20.84 -25.22 -5.39
CA GLN A 218 21.91 -24.90 -4.46
C GLN A 218 22.09 -23.37 -4.40
N ARG A 219 21.88 -22.79 -3.22
CA ARG A 219 22.06 -21.34 -2.98
C ARG A 219 23.11 -21.11 -1.90
N LEU A 220 23.78 -19.95 -1.95
CA LEU A 220 24.74 -19.56 -0.92
C LEU A 220 24.04 -19.42 0.43
N LEU A 221 24.76 -19.73 1.52
CA LEU A 221 24.24 -19.48 2.86
C LEU A 221 24.04 -17.98 3.05
N ARG A 222 22.92 -17.60 3.66
CA ARG A 222 22.55 -16.22 3.93
C ARG A 222 22.04 -16.14 5.37
N GLU A 223 22.33 -15.01 6.02
CA GLU A 223 21.75 -14.71 7.32
C GLU A 223 20.22 -14.86 7.27
N PRO A 224 19.60 -15.38 8.36
CA PRO A 224 18.17 -15.69 8.41
C PRO A 224 17.28 -14.46 8.60
N THR A 225 17.74 -13.29 8.15
CA THR A 225 17.04 -12.01 8.24
C THR A 225 16.35 -11.68 6.92
N PRO A 226 15.11 -11.17 6.93
CA PRO A 226 14.44 -10.69 5.73
C PRO A 226 15.27 -9.64 4.98
N LYS A 227 15.41 -9.81 3.66
CA LYS A 227 15.91 -8.77 2.75
C LYS A 227 14.75 -8.05 2.08
N ILE A 228 14.96 -6.78 1.76
CA ILE A 228 14.01 -5.97 1.00
C ILE A 228 14.50 -5.87 -0.44
N HIS A 229 13.65 -6.29 -1.37
CA HIS A 229 13.84 -6.19 -2.81
C HIS A 229 12.92 -5.10 -3.35
N TYR A 230 13.35 -4.41 -4.40
CA TYR A 230 12.64 -3.27 -4.96
C TYR A 230 12.51 -3.49 -6.46
N GLY A 231 11.28 -3.67 -6.94
CA GLY A 231 11.03 -3.86 -8.37
C GLY A 231 9.55 -4.03 -8.68
N LEU A 232 9.26 -4.67 -9.81
CA LEU A 232 7.91 -4.87 -10.30
C LEU A 232 7.19 -5.97 -9.53
N ILE A 233 5.92 -5.70 -9.19
CA ILE A 233 4.99 -6.68 -8.64
C ILE A 233 3.88 -6.91 -9.66
N ALA A 234 3.73 -8.16 -10.12
CA ALA A 234 2.69 -8.56 -11.03
C ALA A 234 1.39 -8.87 -10.27
N SER A 235 0.30 -8.24 -10.68
CA SER A 235 -1.01 -8.30 -10.04
C SER A 235 -2.06 -8.89 -10.97
N GLY A 236 -2.83 -9.88 -10.52
CA GLY A 236 -3.87 -10.52 -11.34
C GLY A 236 -4.84 -11.36 -10.53
N ASP A 237 -5.95 -11.81 -11.12
CA ASP A 237 -6.97 -12.60 -10.41
C ASP A 237 -6.62 -14.09 -10.33
N GLN A 238 -5.48 -14.51 -10.88
CA GLN A 238 -5.05 -15.90 -10.90
C GLN A 238 -3.89 -16.14 -9.95
N VAL A 239 -3.99 -17.16 -9.10
CA VAL A 239 -2.86 -17.62 -8.29
C VAL A 239 -1.84 -18.29 -9.21
N MET A 240 -0.61 -17.77 -9.23
CA MET A 240 0.49 -18.38 -9.98
C MET A 240 1.02 -19.62 -9.24
N ARG A 241 0.71 -20.81 -9.77
CA ARG A 241 1.18 -22.12 -9.25
C ARG A 241 1.95 -22.94 -10.28
N SER A 242 2.56 -22.29 -11.26
CA SER A 242 3.25 -22.96 -12.37
C SER A 242 4.49 -22.15 -12.73
N ALA A 243 5.66 -22.71 -12.46
CA ALA A 243 6.94 -22.09 -12.80
C ALA A 243 7.04 -21.73 -14.31
N PRO A 244 6.62 -22.61 -15.24
CA PRO A 244 6.56 -22.25 -16.66
C PRO A 244 5.62 -21.08 -16.97
N ASN A 245 4.43 -21.03 -16.35
CA ASN A 245 3.51 -19.93 -16.58
C ASN A 245 4.08 -18.63 -15.99
N THR A 246 4.74 -18.71 -14.84
CA THR A 246 5.42 -17.56 -14.21
C THR A 246 6.51 -17.02 -15.12
N ALA A 247 7.36 -17.90 -15.66
CA ALA A 247 8.40 -17.49 -16.62
C ALA A 247 7.81 -16.90 -17.91
N GLU A 248 6.69 -17.45 -18.41
CA GLU A 248 5.97 -16.91 -19.55
C GLU A 248 5.40 -15.52 -19.25
N MET A 249 4.77 -15.33 -18.08
CA MET A 249 4.17 -14.06 -17.67
C MET A 249 5.25 -13.00 -17.39
N ASP A 250 6.34 -13.38 -16.74
CA ASP A 250 7.52 -12.52 -16.55
C ASP A 250 8.09 -12.09 -17.91
N GLY A 251 8.22 -13.01 -18.87
CA GLY A 251 8.63 -12.69 -20.23
C GLY A 251 7.70 -11.76 -21.01
N ARG A 252 6.45 -11.56 -20.58
CA ARG A 252 5.54 -10.55 -21.16
C ARG A 252 5.83 -9.15 -20.62
N VAL A 253 6.47 -9.03 -19.46
CA VAL A 253 6.74 -7.75 -18.80
C VAL A 253 8.10 -7.22 -19.22
N VAL A 254 8.14 -5.95 -19.60
CA VAL A 254 9.41 -5.23 -19.80
C VAL A 254 10.01 -4.90 -18.43
N GLY A 255 10.97 -5.71 -17.98
CA GLY A 255 11.57 -5.63 -16.64
C GLY A 255 11.53 -6.98 -15.95
N ASP A 256 12.14 -7.09 -14.77
CA ASP A 256 12.10 -8.33 -13.99
C ASP A 256 10.95 -8.27 -12.97
N VAL A 257 9.94 -9.14 -13.09
CA VAL A 257 8.90 -9.31 -12.06
C VAL A 257 9.51 -10.01 -10.86
N LEU A 258 9.34 -9.44 -9.66
CA LEU A 258 9.91 -9.98 -8.43
C LEU A 258 8.89 -10.72 -7.57
N CYS A 259 7.61 -10.41 -7.74
CA CYS A 259 6.53 -10.94 -6.91
C CYS A 259 5.22 -11.00 -7.69
N PHE A 260 4.41 -12.03 -7.45
CA PHE A 260 3.02 -12.14 -7.88
C PHE A 260 2.07 -11.99 -6.69
N GLU A 261 1.00 -11.22 -6.86
CA GLU A 261 -0.10 -11.03 -5.89
C GLU A 261 -1.42 -10.73 -6.63
N MET A 262 -2.53 -10.50 -5.91
CA MET A 262 -3.87 -10.53 -6.51
C MET A 262 -4.72 -9.26 -6.38
N GLU A 263 -4.23 -8.21 -5.71
CA GLU A 263 -5.08 -7.09 -5.30
C GLU A 263 -4.59 -5.73 -5.78
N ALA A 264 -3.28 -5.50 -5.82
CA ALA A 264 -2.71 -4.16 -5.91
C ALA A 264 -3.12 -3.41 -7.19
N ALA A 265 -3.28 -4.09 -8.32
CA ALA A 265 -3.77 -3.47 -9.56
C ALA A 265 -5.16 -2.83 -9.39
N GLY A 266 -6.03 -3.43 -8.58
CA GLY A 266 -7.36 -2.87 -8.30
C GLY A 266 -7.28 -1.50 -7.62
N MET A 267 -6.38 -1.36 -6.64
CA MET A 267 -6.12 -0.07 -5.98
C MET A 267 -5.42 0.89 -6.93
N ALA A 268 -4.33 0.46 -7.56
CA ALA A 268 -3.48 1.28 -8.44
C ALA A 268 -4.19 1.78 -9.71
N THR A 269 -5.36 1.23 -10.04
CA THR A 269 -6.24 1.74 -11.10
C THR A 269 -6.90 3.07 -10.72
N GLN A 270 -7.26 3.27 -9.46
CA GLN A 270 -8.00 4.46 -8.99
C GLN A 270 -7.18 5.38 -8.09
N TYR A 271 -6.27 4.81 -7.31
CA TYR A 271 -5.48 5.53 -6.33
C TYR A 271 -4.02 5.10 -6.43
N SER A 272 -3.10 6.04 -6.52
CA SER A 272 -1.67 5.77 -6.34
C SER A 272 -1.44 5.09 -4.99
N CYS A 273 -0.80 3.93 -5.00
CA CYS A 273 -0.45 3.18 -3.80
C CYS A 273 0.92 2.52 -3.95
N ILE A 274 1.55 2.17 -2.82
CA ILE A 274 2.72 1.29 -2.81
C ILE A 274 2.32 -0.09 -2.28
N ALA A 275 2.72 -1.14 -2.98
CA ALA A 275 2.54 -2.52 -2.54
C ALA A 275 3.79 -3.01 -1.81
N VAL A 276 3.59 -3.65 -0.66
CA VAL A 276 4.64 -4.25 0.18
C VAL A 276 4.27 -5.70 0.43
N ARG A 277 5.02 -6.63 -0.17
CA ARG A 277 4.70 -8.05 -0.22
C ARG A 277 5.75 -8.90 0.44
N GLY A 278 5.37 -9.60 1.50
CA GLY A 278 6.20 -10.63 2.12
C GLY A 278 6.14 -11.91 1.28
N VAL A 279 7.28 -12.52 1.02
CA VAL A 279 7.37 -13.72 0.20
C VAL A 279 6.98 -14.94 1.04
N SER A 280 5.77 -15.44 0.86
CA SER A 280 5.24 -16.62 1.58
C SER A 280 5.47 -17.93 0.84
N ASP A 281 5.55 -17.87 -0.48
CA ASP A 281 5.80 -19.00 -1.36
C ASP A 281 6.57 -18.49 -2.59
N TYR A 282 7.04 -19.42 -3.42
CA TYR A 282 7.49 -19.08 -4.76
C TYR A 282 6.32 -19.18 -5.71
N ALA A 283 6.31 -18.34 -6.76
CA ALA A 283 5.31 -18.40 -7.83
C ALA A 283 5.54 -19.62 -8.74
N ASP A 284 5.57 -20.82 -8.16
CA ASP A 284 5.81 -22.10 -8.80
C ASP A 284 4.84 -23.17 -8.27
N SER A 285 5.06 -24.44 -8.60
CA SER A 285 4.17 -25.52 -8.15
C SER A 285 4.33 -25.90 -6.68
N HIS A 286 5.37 -25.43 -5.99
CA HIS A 286 5.81 -25.89 -4.66
C HIS A 286 5.24 -25.07 -3.50
N LYS A 287 4.08 -24.44 -3.72
CA LYS A 287 3.41 -23.60 -2.73
C LYS A 287 3.26 -24.30 -1.37
N ASN A 288 3.62 -23.59 -0.32
CA ASN A 288 3.50 -24.01 1.08
C ASN A 288 3.03 -22.82 1.94
N ASP A 289 2.07 -23.06 2.83
CA ASP A 289 1.45 -22.00 3.64
C ASP A 289 2.19 -21.74 4.96
N ALA A 290 3.21 -22.54 5.31
CA ALA A 290 3.95 -22.41 6.58
C ALA A 290 4.61 -21.03 6.79
N TRP A 291 4.93 -20.32 5.70
CA TRP A 291 5.62 -19.03 5.75
C TRP A 291 4.67 -17.82 5.75
N GLN A 292 3.36 -18.01 5.55
CA GLN A 292 2.42 -16.91 5.36
C GLN A 292 2.41 -15.89 6.50
N HIS A 293 2.36 -16.36 7.75
CA HIS A 293 2.33 -15.47 8.91
C HIS A 293 3.65 -14.70 9.06
N TYR A 294 4.79 -15.39 9.02
CA TYR A 294 6.10 -14.73 9.10
C TYR A 294 6.32 -13.72 7.96
N ALA A 295 5.94 -14.08 6.73
CA ALA A 295 6.02 -13.21 5.57
C ALA A 295 5.12 -11.96 5.74
N ALA A 296 3.89 -12.13 6.22
CA ALA A 296 3.00 -11.01 6.51
C ALA A 296 3.58 -10.07 7.58
N ALA A 297 4.19 -10.62 8.63
CA ALA A 297 4.85 -9.82 9.66
C ALA A 297 6.10 -9.09 9.12
N ALA A 298 6.89 -9.72 8.25
CA ALA A 298 8.02 -9.08 7.58
C ALA A 298 7.55 -7.92 6.69
N ALA A 299 6.47 -8.11 5.92
CA ALA A 299 5.86 -7.07 5.10
C ALA A 299 5.34 -5.90 5.95
N ALA A 300 4.65 -6.19 7.06
CA ALA A 300 4.17 -5.20 8.00
C ALA A 300 5.32 -4.41 8.65
N GLY A 301 6.41 -5.09 9.03
CA GLY A 301 7.62 -4.46 9.53
C GLY A 301 8.28 -3.54 8.49
N CYS A 302 8.34 -3.96 7.23
CA CYS A 302 8.85 -3.14 6.14
C CYS A 302 7.96 -1.91 5.88
N ALA A 303 6.63 -2.06 5.96
CA ALA A 303 5.70 -0.95 5.81
C ALA A 303 5.88 0.07 6.96
N LYS A 304 6.06 -0.40 8.19
CA LYS A 304 6.39 0.44 9.34
C LYS A 304 7.72 1.18 9.14
N GLU A 305 8.74 0.48 8.69
CA GLU A 305 10.05 1.09 8.38
C GLU A 305 9.92 2.17 7.32
N LEU A 306 9.25 1.89 6.21
CA LEU A 306 9.05 2.84 5.12
C LEU A 306 8.37 4.12 5.60
N LEU A 307 7.33 4.01 6.42
CA LEU A 307 6.62 5.18 6.95
C LEU A 307 7.49 6.03 7.90
N SER A 308 8.54 5.46 8.50
CA SER A 308 9.49 6.23 9.32
C SER A 308 10.36 7.20 8.51
N TYR A 309 10.39 7.05 7.18
CA TYR A 309 11.06 7.97 6.25
C TYR A 309 10.12 9.01 5.63
N VAL A 310 8.83 8.99 5.99
CA VAL A 310 7.83 9.95 5.50
C VAL A 310 7.60 10.99 6.57
N ASP A 311 7.83 12.26 6.24
CA ASP A 311 7.59 13.37 7.16
C ASP A 311 6.12 13.48 7.55
N LEU A 312 5.86 13.88 8.80
CA LEU A 312 4.51 14.18 9.27
C LEU A 312 4.01 15.44 8.56
N LEU A 313 2.84 15.35 7.91
CA LEU A 313 2.12 16.55 7.47
C LEU A 313 1.73 17.34 8.72
N GLN A 314 2.41 18.45 8.98
CA GLN A 314 1.93 19.39 9.98
C GLN A 314 0.64 20.01 9.44
N PRO A 315 -0.48 19.98 10.20
CA PRO A 315 -1.65 20.73 9.83
C PRO A 315 -1.23 22.19 9.71
N SER A 316 -1.39 22.79 8.53
CA SER A 316 -1.22 24.23 8.37
C SER A 316 -2.12 24.90 9.40
N THR A 317 -1.52 25.45 10.45
CA THR A 317 -2.21 26.34 11.38
C THR A 317 -2.52 27.59 10.57
N THR A 318 -3.66 27.59 9.89
CA THR A 318 -4.27 28.82 9.42
C THR A 318 -4.76 29.53 10.66
N THR A 319 -3.85 30.21 11.37
CA THR A 319 -4.20 31.28 12.29
C THR A 319 -4.85 32.35 11.42
N ALA A 320 -6.18 32.28 11.31
CA ALA A 320 -6.96 33.42 10.90
C ALA A 320 -6.64 34.52 11.92
N ALA A 321 -5.74 35.43 11.56
CA ALA A 321 -5.53 36.65 12.30
C ALA A 321 -6.86 37.39 12.28
N VAL A 322 -7.62 37.26 13.37
CA VAL A 322 -8.78 38.10 13.64
C VAL A 322 -8.21 39.50 13.87
N GLY A 323 -8.11 40.27 12.79
CA GLY A 323 -7.88 41.69 12.87
C GLY A 323 -9.04 42.31 13.63
N GLN A 324 -8.81 42.69 14.89
CA GLN A 324 -9.69 43.56 15.63
C GLN A 324 -9.69 44.94 14.96
N HIS A 325 -10.62 45.15 14.03
CA HIS A 325 -11.06 46.51 13.70
C HIS A 325 -12.28 46.82 14.56
N GLY A 326 -12.08 47.71 15.54
CA GLY A 326 -13.15 48.27 16.35
C GLY A 326 -14.19 48.94 15.46
N PHE A 327 -15.45 48.53 15.64
CA PHE A 327 -16.58 49.20 15.03
C PHE A 327 -17.13 50.23 16.02
N ASP A 328 -16.97 51.49 15.63
CA ASP A 328 -17.63 52.64 16.24
C ASP A 328 -19.13 52.60 15.90
N SER A 329 -19.95 52.92 16.89
CA SER A 329 -21.40 52.78 16.87
C SER A 329 -22.08 54.09 16.46
N SER A 330 -22.67 54.13 15.26
CA SER A 330 -23.71 55.11 14.93
C SER A 330 -24.79 54.50 14.03
N MET A 331 -26.04 54.57 14.49
CA MET A 331 -27.24 54.11 13.82
C MET A 331 -27.51 54.83 12.49
N GLY A 332 -27.92 54.07 11.47
CA GLY A 332 -28.50 54.59 10.22
C GLY A 332 -29.05 53.46 9.34
N ASN A 333 -30.22 53.68 8.76
CA ASN A 333 -31.14 52.72 8.12
C ASN A 333 -30.59 52.02 6.84
N ARG A 334 -30.96 50.75 6.59
CA ARG A 334 -30.50 49.85 5.49
C ARG A 334 -30.99 50.26 4.07
N PRO A 335 -30.37 49.77 2.96
CA PRO A 335 -30.85 48.52 2.33
C PRO A 335 -29.76 47.56 1.78
N ALA A 336 -30.14 46.27 1.68
CA ALA A 336 -29.57 45.12 0.94
C ALA A 336 -28.04 45.03 0.74
N ALA A 337 -27.39 44.13 1.48
CA ALA A 337 -25.99 43.77 1.30
C ALA A 337 -25.77 42.99 -0.02
N GLN A 338 -25.08 43.60 -0.98
CA GLN A 338 -24.43 42.88 -2.07
C GLN A 338 -23.17 42.21 -1.52
N HIS A 339 -23.10 40.88 -1.59
CA HIS A 339 -21.87 40.15 -1.29
C HIS A 339 -20.87 40.36 -2.44
N ILE A 340 -19.94 41.30 -2.27
CA ILE A 340 -18.81 41.49 -3.19
C ILE A 340 -17.70 40.53 -2.78
N PHE A 341 -17.42 39.54 -3.62
CA PHE A 341 -16.27 38.65 -3.44
C PHE A 341 -15.03 39.33 -4.06
N ARG A 342 -14.04 39.69 -3.24
CA ARG A 342 -12.73 40.17 -3.71
C ARG A 342 -11.71 39.05 -3.60
N GLY A 343 -11.35 38.44 -4.73
CA GLY A 343 -10.18 37.58 -4.84
C GLY A 343 -8.99 38.38 -5.38
N GLN A 344 -7.81 38.25 -4.78
CA GLN A 344 -6.55 38.65 -5.42
C GLN A 344 -5.99 37.44 -6.16
N GLY A 345 -6.02 37.48 -7.49
CA GLY A 345 -5.33 36.50 -8.33
C GLY A 345 -3.84 36.81 -8.41
N VAL A 346 -2.99 35.83 -8.12
CA VAL A 346 -1.55 35.90 -8.40
C VAL A 346 -1.37 35.65 -9.90
N GLN A 347 -0.89 36.64 -10.64
CA GLN A 347 -0.52 36.47 -12.05
C GLN A 347 0.94 36.05 -12.18
N ASN A 348 1.18 34.85 -12.71
CA ASN A 348 2.45 34.50 -13.35
C ASN A 348 2.40 35.03 -14.79
N SER A 349 3.29 35.96 -15.14
CA SER A 349 3.42 36.52 -16.48
C SER A 349 4.13 35.55 -17.43
N GLY A 350 3.35 34.69 -18.09
CA GLY A 350 3.72 34.01 -19.33
C GLY A 350 2.96 34.63 -20.51
N SER A 351 3.66 34.96 -21.59
CA SER A 351 3.12 35.71 -22.74
C SER A 351 2.00 34.97 -23.48
N GLY A 352 0.76 35.42 -23.30
CA GLY A 352 -0.40 35.01 -24.10
C GLY A 352 -1.58 35.95 -23.85
N ASN A 353 -2.12 36.57 -24.91
CA ASN A 353 -3.25 37.48 -24.82
C ASN A 353 -4.56 36.71 -24.59
N VAL A 354 -5.15 36.83 -23.41
CA VAL A 354 -6.54 36.45 -23.15
C VAL A 354 -7.29 37.69 -22.67
N SER A 355 -8.24 38.18 -23.47
CA SER A 355 -9.24 39.16 -23.01
C SER A 355 -10.41 38.41 -22.38
N ILE A 356 -10.69 38.68 -21.10
CA ILE A 356 -11.93 38.27 -20.44
C ILE A 356 -12.82 39.51 -20.32
N GLY A 357 -14.02 39.41 -20.88
CA GLY A 357 -15.06 40.45 -20.88
C GLY A 357 -15.58 40.76 -19.49
N LYS A 358 -16.05 42.01 -19.35
CA LYS A 358 -16.61 42.61 -18.14
C LYS A 358 -17.81 41.83 -17.59
N ASP A 359 -17.85 41.76 -16.25
CA ASP A 359 -18.99 41.67 -15.34
C ASP A 359 -20.08 40.63 -15.66
N LEU A 360 -19.94 39.43 -15.09
CA LEU A 360 -21.00 38.42 -15.02
C LEU A 360 -21.89 38.68 -13.79
N ASN A 361 -23.13 39.12 -14.01
CA ASN A 361 -24.16 39.24 -12.96
C ASN A 361 -25.08 38.01 -13.01
N ILE A 362 -25.00 37.13 -12.01
CA ILE A 362 -25.95 36.01 -11.86
C ILE A 362 -27.08 36.48 -10.94
N GLY A 363 -28.21 36.85 -11.54
CA GLY A 363 -29.47 37.11 -10.84
C GLY A 363 -30.24 35.82 -10.58
N ARG A 364 -30.82 35.73 -9.38
CA ARG A 364 -31.69 34.64 -8.90
C ARG A 364 -33.02 34.67 -9.66
N ILE A 365 -33.45 33.53 -10.21
CA ILE A 365 -34.78 33.36 -10.82
C ILE A 365 -35.71 32.83 -9.72
N ASP A 366 -36.69 33.64 -9.31
CA ASP A 366 -37.80 33.21 -8.47
C ASP A 366 -38.97 32.73 -9.35
N SER A 367 -39.63 31.69 -8.87
CA SER A 367 -40.74 30.92 -9.45
C SER A 367 -42.03 31.72 -9.71
N TRP A 368 -42.77 31.30 -10.73
CA TRP A 368 -44.23 31.41 -10.82
C TRP A 368 -44.84 30.02 -11.03
#